data_AF-A0A0H5QGE6-F1
#
_entry.id   AF-A0A0H5QGE6-F1
#
_cell.length_a   1.000
_cell.length_b   1.000
_cell.length_c   1.000
_cell.angle_alpha   90.00
_cell.angle_beta   90.00
_cell.angle_gamma   90.00
#
_symmetry.space_group_name_H-M   'P 1'
#
loop_
_entity.id
_entity.type
_entity.pdbx_description
1 polymer ?
#
loop_
_entity_poly.entity_id
_entity_poly.type
_entity_poly.pdbx_seq_one_letter_code
_entity_poly.pdbx_strand_id
1 'polypeptide(L)'
;MNVLTLDSLPDRGGDSDQDGEDAFIDQLISLQQRIDGKYPELIIDRAALSSIPRSSVFVVFKSLTDPTTPRFYRCLLPGMSLIQCQNCELIMEEDEFEMVVLKTGACPFCRISIDPKTNLPAKKLAVNKP
;
A
#
# COMPACT_ATOMS: atom_id res chain seq x y z
N MET A 1 -31.55 6.39 -10.42
CA MET A 1 -30.29 6.17 -9.68
C MET A 1 -30.55 5.03 -8.72
N ASN A 2 -30.03 3.84 -9.01
CA ASN A 2 -30.26 2.67 -8.17
C ASN A 2 -29.05 2.52 -7.25
N VAL A 3 -29.21 2.96 -6.01
CA VAL A 3 -28.28 2.70 -4.92
C VAL A 3 -28.64 1.32 -4.40
N LEU A 4 -27.77 0.33 -4.60
CA LEU A 4 -27.95 -0.98 -4.01
C LEU A 4 -27.64 -0.87 -2.50
N THR A 5 -28.69 -0.93 -1.68
CA THR A 5 -28.60 -1.02 -0.23
C THR A 5 -28.09 -2.38 0.20
N LEU A 6 -27.32 -2.40 1.30
CA LEU A 6 -26.55 -3.52 1.84
C LEU A 6 -27.41 -4.76 2.22
N ASP A 7 -28.74 -4.64 2.25
CA ASP A 7 -29.69 -5.68 2.66
C ASP A 7 -30.04 -6.73 1.58
N SER A 8 -29.45 -6.67 0.39
CA SER A 8 -29.81 -7.58 -0.72
C SER A 8 -28.86 -8.76 -0.96
N LEU A 9 -27.93 -9.06 -0.04
CA LEU A 9 -27.02 -10.22 -0.19
C LEU A 9 -27.51 -11.41 0.66
N PRO A 10 -27.57 -12.63 0.08
CA PRO A 10 -27.97 -13.81 0.82
C PRO A 10 -26.94 -14.17 1.89
N ASP A 11 -27.44 -14.41 3.11
CA ASP A 11 -26.71 -14.96 4.25
C ASP A 11 -26.11 -16.32 3.88
N ARG A 12 -24.77 -16.41 3.86
CA ARG A 12 -24.06 -17.65 3.58
C ARG A 12 -23.06 -17.92 4.70
N GLY A 13 -23.52 -18.68 5.68
CA GLY A 13 -22.72 -19.22 6.79
C GLY A 13 -21.51 -20.01 6.28
N GLY A 14 -20.41 -19.89 7.03
CA GLY A 14 -19.10 -20.40 6.66
C GLY A 14 -18.84 -21.87 6.97
N ASP A 15 -17.76 -22.38 6.36
CA ASP A 15 -16.85 -23.37 6.92
C ASP A 15 -15.48 -23.21 6.24
N SER A 16 -14.41 -23.67 6.89
CA SER A 16 -13.05 -23.13 6.76
C SER A 16 -12.13 -24.03 5.94
N ASP A 17 -11.69 -23.56 4.77
CA ASP A 17 -10.50 -24.05 4.07
C ASP A 17 -9.63 -22.84 3.69
N GLN A 18 -8.34 -22.90 4.06
CA GLN A 18 -7.35 -21.84 3.88
C GLN A 18 -6.92 -21.73 2.42
N ASP A 19 -7.79 -21.16 1.59
CA ASP A 19 -7.45 -20.51 0.32
C ASP A 19 -8.47 -19.38 0.15
N GLY A 20 -8.45 -18.45 1.11
CA GLY A 20 -9.33 -17.29 1.13
C GLY A 20 -9.00 -16.40 -0.07
N GLU A 21 -9.86 -16.45 -1.08
CA GLU A 21 -9.92 -15.46 -2.15
C GLU A 21 -9.83 -14.07 -1.50
N ASP A 22 -8.81 -13.31 -1.89
CA ASP A 22 -8.51 -12.03 -1.28
C ASP A 22 -9.65 -11.07 -1.62
N ALA A 23 -10.55 -10.83 -0.66
CA ALA A 23 -11.74 -9.99 -0.84
C ALA A 23 -11.43 -8.62 -1.46
N PHE A 24 -10.21 -8.10 -1.24
CA PHE A 24 -9.72 -6.89 -1.90
C PHE A 24 -9.55 -7.09 -3.41
N ILE A 25 -8.94 -8.20 -3.83
CA ILE A 25 -8.72 -8.56 -5.23
C ILE A 25 -10.05 -8.84 -5.92
N ASP A 26 -10.97 -9.54 -5.27
CA ASP A 26 -12.30 -9.83 -5.83
C ASP A 26 -13.09 -8.54 -6.10
N GLN A 27 -13.04 -7.61 -5.14
CA GLN A 27 -13.67 -6.31 -5.29
C GLN A 27 -12.99 -5.48 -6.38
N LEU A 28 -11.67 -5.55 -6.51
CA LEU A 28 -10.93 -4.87 -7.57
C LEU A 28 -11.28 -5.39 -8.96
N ILE A 29 -11.34 -6.72 -9.15
CA ILE A 29 -11.71 -7.36 -10.42
C ILE A 29 -13.13 -6.93 -10.81
N SER A 30 -14.03 -6.86 -9.84
CA SER A 30 -15.40 -6.38 -10.06
C SER A 30 -15.47 -4.91 -10.51
N LEU A 31 -14.53 -4.07 -10.07
CA LEU A 31 -14.43 -2.67 -10.49
C LEU A 31 -13.78 -2.49 -11.87
N GLN A 32 -12.81 -3.34 -12.23
CA GLN A 32 -12.14 -3.31 -13.55
C GLN A 32 -13.10 -3.61 -14.71
N GLN A 33 -14.24 -4.25 -14.45
CA GLN A 33 -15.25 -4.53 -15.46
C GLN A 33 -16.13 -3.31 -15.83
N ARG A 34 -15.93 -2.12 -15.21
CA ARG A 34 -16.60 -0.87 -15.59
C ARG A 34 -15.81 -0.07 -16.64
N ILE A 35 -16.53 0.45 -17.62
CA ILE A 35 -16.10 0.65 -19.02
C ILE A 35 -15.55 2.07 -19.32
N ASP A 36 -15.30 2.92 -18.31
CA ASP A 36 -15.10 4.37 -18.54
C ASP A 36 -13.64 4.87 -18.44
N GLY A 37 -12.65 3.99 -18.44
CA GLY A 37 -11.22 4.36 -18.46
C GLY A 37 -10.72 5.13 -17.23
N LYS A 38 -11.57 5.28 -16.20
CA LYS A 38 -11.22 5.82 -14.89
C LYS A 38 -11.33 4.71 -13.86
N TYR A 39 -10.25 4.45 -13.14
CA TYR A 39 -10.30 3.52 -12.01
C TYR A 39 -11.13 4.15 -10.89
N PRO A 40 -12.25 3.54 -10.48
CA PRO A 40 -13.02 4.03 -9.34
C PRO A 40 -12.21 3.84 -8.05
N GLU A 41 -12.45 4.72 -7.08
CA GLU A 41 -11.93 4.55 -5.73
C GLU A 41 -12.52 3.26 -5.13
N LEU A 42 -11.64 2.35 -4.70
CA LEU A 42 -12.03 1.07 -4.12
C LEU A 42 -12.40 1.27 -2.65
N ILE A 43 -13.69 1.20 -2.36
CA ILE A 43 -14.23 1.33 -0.99
C ILE A 43 -14.40 -0.06 -0.40
N ILE A 44 -13.53 -0.44 0.52
CA ILE A 44 -13.56 -1.73 1.24
C ILE A 44 -14.21 -1.57 2.61
N ASP A 45 -14.80 -2.65 3.11
CA ASP A 45 -15.36 -2.71 4.46
C ASP A 45 -14.26 -2.97 5.51
N ARG A 46 -14.63 -2.88 6.79
CA ARG A 46 -13.69 -3.10 7.89
C ARG A 46 -13.14 -4.53 7.91
N ALA A 47 -13.96 -5.53 7.55
CA ALA A 47 -13.53 -6.92 7.56
C ALA A 47 -12.50 -7.18 6.46
N ALA A 48 -12.75 -6.73 5.22
CA ALA A 48 -11.79 -6.83 4.13
C ALA A 48 -10.51 -6.04 4.42
N LEU A 49 -10.58 -4.83 4.99
CA LEU A 49 -9.37 -4.12 5.39
C LEU A 49 -8.56 -4.88 6.45
N SER A 50 -9.24 -5.58 7.37
CA SER A 50 -8.59 -6.35 8.44
C SER A 50 -7.98 -7.66 7.96
N SER A 51 -8.45 -8.23 6.84
CA SER A 51 -7.86 -9.42 6.23
C SER A 51 -6.61 -9.11 5.42
N ILE A 52 -6.40 -7.86 5.00
CA ILE A 52 -5.21 -7.46 4.25
C ILE A 52 -3.96 -7.50 5.17
N PRO A 53 -2.90 -8.20 4.77
CA PRO A 53 -1.65 -8.22 5.52
C PRO A 53 -1.07 -6.81 5.65
N ARG A 54 -0.77 -6.37 6.88
CA ARG A 54 -0.21 -5.03 7.14
C ARG A 54 1.10 -4.76 6.38
N SER A 55 1.90 -5.80 6.15
CA SER A 55 3.16 -5.74 5.38
C SER A 55 2.95 -5.49 3.89
N SER A 56 1.74 -5.70 3.37
CA SER A 56 1.40 -5.52 1.95
C SER A 56 0.85 -4.13 1.63
N VAL A 57 0.66 -3.28 2.64
CA VAL A 57 0.04 -1.95 2.50
C VAL A 57 1.05 -0.86 2.82
N PHE A 58 1.18 0.09 1.90
CA PHE A 58 1.94 1.32 2.07
C PHE A 58 1.02 2.46 2.45
N VAL A 59 1.46 3.30 3.38
CA VAL A 59 0.69 4.45 3.85
C VAL A 59 1.45 5.73 3.49
N VAL A 60 0.82 6.60 2.70
CA VAL A 60 1.40 7.88 2.32
C VAL A 60 0.56 8.98 2.97
N PHE A 61 1.17 9.73 3.88
CA PHE A 61 0.58 10.89 4.55
C PHE A 61 0.88 12.18 3.78
N LYS A 62 2.03 12.22 3.11
CA LYS A 62 2.55 13.39 2.42
C LYS A 62 2.01 13.47 1.00
N SER A 63 0.69 13.61 0.88
CA SER A 63 0.11 13.99 -0.41
C SER A 63 0.50 15.44 -0.71
N LEU A 64 0.99 15.70 -1.92
CA LEU A 64 1.25 17.04 -2.43
C LEU A 64 -0.02 17.91 -2.50
N THR A 65 -1.20 17.26 -2.51
CA THR A 65 -2.49 17.94 -2.72
C THR A 65 -3.32 18.05 -1.45
N ASP A 66 -3.24 17.08 -0.53
CA ASP A 66 -4.01 17.12 0.72
C ASP A 66 -3.29 16.37 1.87
N PRO A 67 -2.69 17.09 2.83
CA PRO A 67 -1.96 16.47 3.94
C PRO A 67 -2.87 15.87 5.03
N THR A 68 -4.20 16.02 4.93
CA THR A 68 -5.12 15.62 6.01
C THR A 68 -5.60 14.19 5.89
N THR A 69 -5.56 13.60 4.69
CA THR A 69 -6.10 12.26 4.43
C THR A 69 -5.00 11.31 3.97
N PRO A 70 -4.64 10.27 4.77
CA PRO A 70 -3.65 9.27 4.36
C PRO A 70 -4.18 8.47 3.17
N ARG A 71 -3.29 8.14 2.24
CA ARG A 71 -3.58 7.26 1.11
C ARG A 71 -2.94 5.90 1.32
N PHE A 72 -3.69 4.86 1.05
CA PHE A 72 -3.27 3.47 1.18
C PHE A 72 -3.01 2.88 -0.20
N TYR A 73 -1.87 2.22 -0.35
CA TYR A 73 -1.45 1.60 -1.61
C TYR A 73 -1.07 0.15 -1.37
N ARG A 74 -1.34 -0.70 -2.35
CA ARG A 74 -0.96 -2.12 -2.35
C ARG A 74 -0.46 -2.51 -3.73
N CYS A 75 0.61 -3.30 -3.78
CA CYS A 75 1.10 -3.85 -5.04
C CYS A 75 0.24 -5.05 -5.46
N LEU A 76 -0.18 -5.07 -6.72
CA LEU A 76 -0.97 -6.17 -7.31
C LEU A 76 -0.14 -7.05 -8.23
N LEU A 77 1.08 -6.61 -8.54
CA LEU A 77 1.96 -7.32 -9.45
C LEU A 77 2.69 -8.43 -8.66
N PRO A 78 2.48 -9.70 -9.00
CA PRO A 78 3.20 -10.79 -8.35
C PRO A 78 4.70 -10.69 -8.66
N GLY A 79 5.53 -10.95 -7.65
CA GLY A 79 6.99 -10.93 -7.78
C GLY A 79 7.63 -9.53 -7.76
N MET A 80 6.85 -8.46 -7.69
CA MET A 80 7.38 -7.10 -7.53
C MET A 80 7.53 -6.77 -6.04
N SER A 81 8.78 -6.68 -5.57
CA SER A 81 9.09 -6.16 -4.24
C SER A 81 9.13 -4.64 -4.27
N LEU A 82 8.30 -4.01 -3.44
CA LEU A 82 8.26 -2.56 -3.32
C LEU A 82 8.75 -2.13 -1.94
N ILE A 83 9.40 -0.96 -1.91
CA ILE A 83 9.89 -0.34 -0.69
C ILE A 83 9.44 1.12 -0.62
N GLN A 84 9.10 1.59 0.58
CA GLN A 84 8.69 2.97 0.82
C GLN A 84 9.78 3.73 1.57
N CYS A 85 10.19 4.88 1.03
CA CYS A 85 11.14 5.74 1.70
C CYS A 85 10.54 6.37 2.97
N GLN A 86 11.19 6.21 4.12
CA GLN A 86 10.73 6.74 5.42
C GLN A 86 10.84 8.26 5.58
N ASN A 87 11.19 8.98 4.51
CA ASN A 87 11.32 10.44 4.50
C ASN A 87 10.41 11.11 3.46
N CYS A 88 10.45 10.66 2.21
CA CYS A 88 9.58 11.21 1.16
C CYS A 88 8.31 10.41 0.92
N GLU A 89 8.20 9.20 1.50
CA GLU A 89 7.04 8.31 1.39
C GLU A 89 6.75 7.82 -0.03
N LEU A 90 7.63 8.09 -1.00
CA LEU A 90 7.56 7.51 -2.34
C LEU A 90 7.83 6.00 -2.25
N ILE A 91 7.04 5.27 -3.03
CA ILE A 91 7.11 3.82 -3.21
C ILE A 91 7.91 3.54 -4.48
N MET A 92 8.87 2.62 -4.41
CA MET A 92 9.80 2.28 -5.48
C MET A 92 10.03 0.78 -5.51
N GLU A 93 10.61 0.26 -6.59
CA GLU A 93 11.12 -1.11 -6.61
C GLU A 93 12.28 -1.27 -5.60
N GLU A 94 12.23 -2.33 -4.81
CA GLU A 94 13.20 -2.59 -3.73
C GLU A 94 14.63 -2.72 -4.27
N ASP A 95 14.83 -3.54 -5.30
CA ASP A 95 16.15 -3.81 -5.88
C ASP A 95 16.82 -2.53 -6.43
N GLU A 96 16.06 -1.68 -7.14
CA GLU A 96 16.58 -0.42 -7.66
C GLU A 96 16.93 0.54 -6.52
N PHE A 97 16.08 0.63 -5.51
CA PHE A 97 16.32 1.46 -4.34
C PHE A 97 17.58 1.03 -3.58
N GLU A 98 17.72 -0.26 -3.27
CA GLU A 98 18.89 -0.80 -2.56
C GLU A 98 20.18 -0.54 -3.34
N MET A 99 20.18 -0.80 -4.65
CA MET A 99 21.36 -0.52 -5.49
C MET A 99 21.77 0.95 -5.45
N VAL A 100 20.82 1.89 -5.50
CA VAL A 100 21.13 3.32 -5.45
C VAL A 100 21.62 3.73 -4.07
N VAL A 101 20.99 3.24 -2.99
CA VAL A 101 21.40 3.54 -1.62
C VAL A 101 22.79 2.96 -1.33
N LEU A 102 23.11 1.76 -1.81
CA LEU A 102 24.45 1.18 -1.67
C LEU A 102 25.52 2.00 -2.40
N LYS A 103 25.20 2.57 -3.57
CA LYS A 103 26.14 3.38 -4.36
C LYS A 103 26.32 4.81 -3.81
N THR A 104 25.23 5.43 -3.36
CA THR A 104 25.19 6.87 -3.06
C THR A 104 25.02 7.19 -1.58
N GLY A 105 24.57 6.22 -0.78
CA GLY A 105 24.17 6.41 0.61
C GLY A 105 22.89 7.21 0.80
N ALA A 106 22.09 7.43 -0.25
CA ALA A 106 20.94 8.33 -0.22
C ALA A 106 19.75 7.86 -1.05
N CYS A 107 18.56 8.38 -0.74
CA CYS A 107 17.34 8.15 -1.53
C CYS A 107 17.48 8.71 -2.96
N PRO A 108 17.07 7.97 -4.01
CA PRO A 108 17.10 8.47 -5.40
C PRO A 108 16.26 9.73 -5.63
N PHE A 109 15.16 9.90 -4.88
CA PHE A 109 14.22 11.01 -5.07
C PHE A 109 14.53 12.20 -4.17
N CYS A 110 14.56 11.99 -2.85
CA CYS A 110 14.75 13.09 -1.90
C CYS A 110 16.20 13.38 -1.54
N ARG A 111 17.15 12.56 -2.01
CA ARG A 111 18.60 12.70 -1.78
C ARG A 111 19.03 12.76 -0.31
N ILE A 112 18.14 12.39 0.61
CA ILE A 112 18.45 12.31 2.02
C ILE A 112 19.24 11.04 2.28
N SER A 113 20.26 11.14 3.12
CA SER A 113 21.11 10.03 3.51
C SER A 113 20.29 8.96 4.22
N ILE A 114 20.42 7.73 3.76
CA ILE A 114 19.69 6.57 4.26
C ILE A 114 20.68 5.53 4.76
N ASP A 115 20.36 4.92 5.90
CA ASP A 115 21.07 3.73 6.35
C ASP A 115 20.63 2.51 5.51
N PRO A 116 21.57 1.83 4.82
CA PRO A 116 21.24 0.78 3.85
C PRO A 116 20.63 -0.47 4.51
N LYS A 117 20.78 -0.65 5.83
CA LYS A 117 20.26 -1.83 6.52
C LYS A 117 18.85 -1.64 7.04
N THR A 118 18.48 -0.38 7.34
CA THR A 118 17.25 -0.06 8.06
C THR A 118 16.27 0.78 7.26
N ASN A 119 16.67 1.31 6.09
CA ASN A 119 15.91 2.31 5.32
C ASN A 119 15.48 3.50 6.19
N LEU A 120 16.27 3.83 7.22
CA LEU A 120 16.02 4.98 8.06
C LEU A 120 16.89 6.15 7.60
N PRO A 121 16.34 7.38 7.55
CA PRO A 121 17.15 8.55 7.28
C PRO A 121 18.18 8.75 8.41
N ALA A 122 19.41 9.08 8.06
CA ALA A 122 20.54 9.20 9.00
C ALA A 122 20.27 10.15 10.18
N LYS A 123 19.40 11.16 10.00
CA LYS A 123 18.98 12.09 11.08
C LYS A 123 18.13 11.42 12.16
N LYS A 124 17.40 10.34 11.86
CA LYS A 124 16.56 9.61 12.84
C LYS A 124 17.38 8.67 13.75
N LEU A 125 18.59 8.28 13.34
CA LEU A 125 19.49 7.46 14.17
C LEU A 125 20.11 8.24 15.34
N ALA A 126 20.24 9.56 15.23
CA ALA A 126 20.85 10.40 16.26
C ALA A 126 19.95 10.70 17.48
N VAL A 127 18.64 10.39 17.40
CA VAL A 127 17.66 10.70 18.46
C VAL A 127 17.44 9.54 19.44
N ASN A 128 17.92 8.33 19.11
CA ASN A 128 17.81 7.15 20.00
C ASN A 128 19.17 6.72 20.54
N LYS A 129 19.87 7.63 21.24
CA LYS A 129 20.99 7.24 22.10
C LYS A 129 20.57 7.48 23.56
N PRO A 130 20.47 6.44 24.40
CA PRO A 130 20.12 6.58 25.82
C PRO A 130 21.19 7.34 26.60
#